data_AF-A0A447IRF3-F1
#
_entry.id   AF-A0A447IRF3-F1
#
_cell.length_a   1.000
_cell.length_b   1.000
_cell.length_c   1.000
_cell.angle_alpha   90.00
_cell.angle_beta   90.00
_cell.angle_gamma   90.00
#
_symmetry.space_group_name_H-M   'P 1'
#
loop_
_entity.id
_entity.type
_entity.pdbx_description
1 polymer ?
#
loop_
_entity_poly.entity_id
_entity_poly.type
_entity_poly.pdbx_seq_one_letter_code
_entity_poly.pdbx_strand_id
1 'polypeptide(L)'
;MDMIATLRAEQSALRARLQEIDQLLEEYAKWEARVASVFGPHGAPNQVSPEATQVPQEATTERPITPIAEFEKAVLEVLGTAESPRNRTDLLSDLEAAGIVVGGSDPRNTLSARLTRMPQIINLKGHGYWLKDRPYEPAMYFGADDLLTEREPEPPVMSLGIAPDETPGTSQGVEQGSNPITAAFREFLEKRDDDDLL
;
A
#
# COMPACT_ATOMS: atom_id res chain seq x y z
N MET A 1 -21.96 43.80 8.53
CA MET A 1 -20.53 43.56 8.85
C MET A 1 -19.69 44.17 7.74
N ASP A 2 -18.60 44.85 8.08
CA ASP A 2 -17.77 45.56 7.11
C ASP A 2 -16.83 44.58 6.40
N MET A 3 -17.12 44.28 5.13
CA MET A 3 -16.35 43.35 4.29
C MET A 3 -14.88 43.76 4.15
N ILE A 4 -14.58 45.06 4.21
CA ILE A 4 -13.22 45.58 4.12
C ILE A 4 -12.42 45.22 5.38
N ALA A 5 -13.07 45.23 6.55
CA ALA A 5 -12.44 44.84 7.80
C ALA A 5 -12.07 43.34 7.80
N THR A 6 -12.96 42.47 7.30
CA THR A 6 -12.70 41.03 7.16
C THR A 6 -11.52 40.76 6.23
N LEU A 7 -11.50 41.36 5.03
CA LEU A 7 -10.41 41.17 4.07
C LEU A 7 -9.05 41.64 4.59
N ARG A 8 -9.02 42.72 5.37
CA ARG A 8 -7.78 43.19 6.02
C ARG A 8 -7.30 42.22 7.09
N ALA A 9 -8.22 41.65 7.88
CA ALA A 9 -7.89 40.65 8.88
C ALA A 9 -7.31 39.38 8.22
N GLU A 10 -7.96 38.87 7.18
CA GLU A 10 -7.46 37.73 6.40
C GLU A 10 -6.10 37.99 5.77
N GLN A 11 -5.90 39.16 5.15
CA GLN A 11 -4.59 39.54 4.60
C GLN A 11 -3.50 39.56 5.68
N SER A 12 -3.81 40.09 6.87
CA SER A 12 -2.85 40.13 7.98
C SER A 12 -2.50 38.73 8.50
N ALA A 13 -3.48 37.82 8.58
CA ALA A 13 -3.26 36.43 8.99
C ALA A 13 -2.40 35.67 7.98
N LEU A 14 -2.65 35.84 6.67
CA LEU A 14 -1.84 35.21 5.63
C LEU A 14 -0.39 35.69 5.65
N ARG A 15 -0.16 36.99 5.86
CA ARG A 15 1.20 37.54 6.00
C ARG A 15 1.92 36.97 7.22
N ALA A 16 1.22 36.85 8.36
CA ALA A 16 1.79 36.23 9.56
C ALA A 16 2.20 34.77 9.30
N ARG A 17 1.36 34.00 8.61
CA ARG A 17 1.66 32.61 8.25
C ARG A 17 2.85 32.48 7.29
N LEU A 18 2.99 33.39 6.33
CA LEU A 18 4.17 33.41 5.45
C LEU A 18 5.45 33.69 6.24
N GLN A 19 5.40 34.64 7.17
CA GLN A 19 6.54 34.95 8.04
C GLN A 19 6.94 33.76 8.93
N GLU A 20 5.98 32.97 9.40
CA GLU A 20 6.24 31.72 10.13
C GLU A 20 6.95 30.67 9.25
N ILE A 21 6.52 30.52 8.00
CA ILE A 21 7.18 29.60 7.05
C ILE A 21 8.62 30.05 6.78
N ASP A 22 8.86 31.34 6.59
CA ASP A 22 10.21 31.87 6.36
C ASP A 22 11.12 31.59 7.57
N GLN A 23 10.62 31.72 8.79
CA GLN A 23 11.37 31.37 10.01
C GLN A 23 11.72 29.87 10.05
N LEU A 24 10.77 28.99 9.72
CA LEU A 24 11.02 27.55 9.66
C LEU A 24 12.09 27.19 8.60
N LEU A 25 12.10 27.87 7.45
CA LEU A 25 13.11 27.67 6.42
C LEU A 25 14.50 28.10 6.89
N GLU A 26 14.60 29.22 7.61
CA GLU A 26 15.87 29.64 8.21
C GLU A 26 16.39 28.67 9.26
N GLU A 27 15.50 28.14 10.12
CA GLU A 27 15.85 27.13 11.11
C GLU A 27 16.34 25.83 10.46
N TYR A 28 15.65 25.40 9.40
CA TYR A 28 16.04 24.23 8.64
C TYR A 28 17.41 24.41 7.97
N ALA A 29 17.67 25.57 7.35
CA ALA A 29 18.97 25.88 6.76
C ALA A 29 20.10 25.90 7.82
N LYS A 30 19.84 26.41 9.03
CA LYS A 30 20.80 26.36 10.15
C LYS A 30 21.05 24.92 10.61
N TRP A 31 20.02 24.09 10.62
CA TRP A 31 20.15 22.66 10.93
C TRP A 31 20.97 21.93 9.88
N GLU A 32 20.71 22.14 8.58
CA GLU A 32 21.52 21.56 7.49
C GLU A 32 22.99 21.96 7.59
N ALA A 33 23.28 23.23 7.87
CA ALA A 33 24.65 23.70 8.08
C ALA A 33 25.33 23.02 9.29
N ARG A 34 24.58 22.73 10.36
CA ARG A 34 25.07 21.99 11.53
C ARG A 34 25.29 20.52 11.23
N VAL A 35 24.41 19.88 10.47
CA VAL A 35 24.60 18.50 10.02
C VAL A 35 25.84 18.41 9.13
N ALA A 36 25.98 19.32 8.16
CA ALA A 36 27.15 19.36 7.28
C ALA A 36 28.48 19.55 8.05
N SER A 37 28.48 20.29 9.16
CA SER A 37 29.70 20.46 9.97
C SER A 37 30.06 19.21 10.78
N VAL A 38 29.09 18.42 11.22
CA VAL A 38 29.31 17.18 11.98
C VAL A 38 29.74 16.02 11.07
N PHE A 39 29.14 15.88 9.89
CA PHE A 39 29.40 14.78 8.96
C PHE A 39 30.48 15.09 7.90
N GLY A 40 30.98 16.34 7.88
CA GLY A 40 31.98 16.80 6.93
C GLY A 40 31.45 16.97 5.51
N PRO A 41 32.23 17.59 4.61
CA PRO A 41 31.84 17.88 3.22
C PRO A 41 31.66 16.64 2.33
N HIS A 42 31.75 15.42 2.87
CA HIS A 42 31.54 14.16 2.13
C HIS A 42 30.09 13.64 2.21
N GLY A 43 29.19 14.37 2.87
CA GLY A 43 27.76 14.05 2.95
C GLY A 43 26.87 14.77 1.95
N ALA A 44 27.40 15.29 0.84
CA ALA A 44 26.55 15.81 -0.23
C ALA A 44 25.70 14.65 -0.77
N PRO A 45 24.35 14.73 -0.79
CA PRO A 45 23.55 13.77 -1.52
C PRO A 45 24.05 13.83 -2.96
N ASN A 46 24.56 12.70 -3.42
CA ASN A 46 25.13 12.47 -4.74
C ASN A 46 24.37 13.28 -5.82
N GLN A 47 24.84 14.51 -6.09
CA GLN A 47 24.41 15.24 -7.27
C GLN A 47 25.03 14.45 -8.41
N VAL A 48 24.25 13.54 -8.97
CA VAL A 48 24.53 12.86 -10.22
C VAL A 48 24.66 13.96 -11.27
N SER A 49 25.89 14.47 -11.41
CA SER A 49 26.31 15.22 -12.57
C SER A 49 26.05 14.34 -13.78
N PRO A 50 25.28 14.78 -14.79
CA PRO A 50 25.05 14.02 -16.02
C PRO A 50 26.30 14.13 -16.92
N GLU A 51 27.47 13.85 -16.38
CA GLU A 51 28.67 13.64 -17.18
C GLU A 51 28.65 12.17 -17.57
N ALA A 52 28.35 11.96 -18.85
CA ALA A 52 28.15 10.69 -19.52
C ALA A 52 29.38 9.78 -19.40
N THR A 53 29.61 9.24 -18.21
CA THR A 53 30.42 8.04 -18.04
C THR A 53 29.57 6.93 -18.60
N GLN A 54 29.88 6.56 -19.84
CA GLN A 54 29.42 5.33 -20.45
C GLN A 54 29.96 4.19 -19.58
N VAL A 55 29.22 3.84 -18.52
CA VAL A 55 29.45 2.60 -17.78
C VAL A 55 29.37 1.51 -18.85
N PRO A 56 30.45 0.74 -19.07
CA PRO A 56 30.37 -0.41 -19.97
C PRO A 56 29.16 -1.22 -19.52
N GLN A 57 28.16 -1.35 -20.40
CA GLN A 57 27.06 -2.27 -20.20
C GLN A 57 27.69 -3.66 -20.16
N GLU A 58 28.12 -4.09 -18.97
CA GLU A 58 28.45 -5.47 -18.70
C GLU A 58 27.20 -6.25 -19.11
N ALA A 59 27.36 -7.09 -20.13
CA ALA A 59 26.30 -7.91 -20.66
C ALA A 59 25.61 -8.60 -19.49
N THR A 60 24.40 -8.14 -19.18
CA THR A 60 23.52 -8.74 -18.18
C THR A 60 23.36 -10.18 -18.62
N THR A 61 24.13 -11.05 -17.98
CA THR A 61 23.96 -12.48 -18.08
C THR A 61 22.53 -12.72 -17.63
N GLU A 62 21.69 -13.18 -18.57
CA GLU A 62 20.26 -13.41 -18.37
C GLU A 62 20.07 -14.46 -17.28
N ARG A 63 20.06 -14.02 -16.02
CA ARG A 63 19.67 -14.89 -14.93
C ARG A 63 18.22 -15.28 -15.18
N PRO A 64 17.87 -16.58 -15.14
CA PRO A 64 16.52 -17.01 -15.36
C PRO A 64 15.60 -16.33 -14.35
N ILE A 65 14.67 -15.53 -14.85
CA ILE A 65 13.70 -14.81 -14.03
C ILE A 65 12.73 -15.83 -13.46
N THR A 66 12.58 -15.88 -12.14
CA THR A 66 11.59 -16.76 -11.50
C THR A 66 10.18 -16.47 -12.05
N PRO A 67 9.41 -17.50 -12.43
CA PRO A 67 8.02 -17.35 -12.84
C PRO A 67 7.19 -16.54 -11.83
N ILE A 68 6.26 -15.74 -12.33
CA ILE A 68 5.46 -14.83 -11.49
C ILE A 68 4.72 -15.59 -10.38
N ALA A 69 4.11 -16.74 -10.70
CA ALA A 69 3.36 -17.54 -9.74
C ALA A 69 4.24 -18.09 -8.60
N GLU A 70 5.47 -18.52 -8.91
CA GLU A 70 6.42 -18.99 -7.90
C GLU A 70 6.90 -17.83 -7.01
N PHE A 71 7.17 -16.68 -7.61
CA PHE A 71 7.51 -15.46 -6.89
C PHE A 71 6.40 -15.04 -5.92
N GLU A 72 5.14 -14.97 -6.38
CA GLU A 72 4.00 -14.57 -5.55
C GLU A 72 3.80 -15.54 -4.37
N LYS A 73 3.89 -16.85 -4.63
CA LYS A 73 3.79 -17.87 -3.58
C LYS A 73 4.89 -17.69 -2.53
N ALA A 74 6.14 -17.50 -2.94
CA ALA A 74 7.26 -17.32 -2.02
C ALA A 74 7.11 -16.05 -1.18
N VAL A 75 6.65 -14.95 -1.77
CA VAL A 75 6.38 -13.71 -1.02
C VAL A 75 5.32 -13.93 0.06
N LEU A 76 4.21 -14.60 -0.28
CA LEU A 76 3.14 -14.88 0.68
C LEU A 76 3.60 -15.81 1.81
N GLU A 77 4.47 -16.78 1.52
CA GLU A 77 5.06 -17.68 2.51
C GLU A 77 6.00 -16.93 3.47
N VAL A 78 6.89 -16.09 2.94
CA VAL A 78 7.81 -15.25 3.73
C VAL A 78 7.05 -14.26 4.61
N LEU A 79 6.04 -13.58 4.07
CA LEU A 79 5.22 -12.65 4.86
C LEU A 79 4.26 -13.36 5.82
N GLY A 80 3.81 -14.57 5.50
CA GLY A 80 2.95 -15.39 6.35
C GLY A 80 3.65 -15.92 7.60
N THR A 81 4.96 -16.17 7.50
CA THR A 81 5.79 -16.61 8.63
C THR A 81 6.39 -15.45 9.43
N ALA A 82 6.42 -14.23 8.88
CA ALA A 82 6.96 -13.06 9.56
C ALA A 82 6.08 -12.62 10.74
N GLU A 83 6.70 -12.23 11.86
CA GLU A 83 5.99 -11.67 13.02
C GLU A 83 5.67 -10.17 12.87
N SER A 84 6.43 -9.47 12.02
CA SER A 84 6.31 -8.03 11.77
C SER A 84 6.44 -7.69 10.29
N PRO A 85 5.92 -6.53 9.83
CA PRO A 85 6.13 -6.03 8.48
C PRO A 85 7.58 -6.05 8.07
N ARG A 86 7.83 -6.48 6.83
CA ARG A 86 9.18 -6.60 6.29
C ARG A 86 9.53 -5.38 5.46
N ASN A 87 10.66 -4.76 5.76
CA ASN A 87 11.20 -3.74 4.89
C ASN A 87 11.64 -4.36 3.57
N ARG A 88 11.68 -3.55 2.51
CA ARG A 88 12.02 -3.97 1.15
C ARG A 88 13.35 -4.70 1.06
N THR A 89 14.35 -4.25 1.82
CA THR A 89 15.69 -4.86 1.81
C THR A 89 15.68 -6.23 2.46
N ASP A 90 14.99 -6.39 3.58
CA ASP A 90 14.91 -7.66 4.30
C ASP A 90 14.09 -8.68 3.49
N LEU A 91 12.95 -8.24 2.94
CA LEU A 91 12.12 -9.09 2.09
C LEU A 91 12.88 -9.58 0.84
N LEU A 92 13.71 -8.73 0.23
CA LEU A 92 14.56 -9.15 -0.89
C LEU A 92 15.59 -10.20 -0.43
N SER A 93 16.24 -9.98 0.71
CA SER A 93 17.21 -10.92 1.27
C SER A 93 16.57 -12.28 1.60
N ASP A 94 15.36 -12.26 2.17
CA ASP A 94 14.60 -13.47 2.51
C ASP A 94 14.22 -14.25 1.24
N LEU A 95 13.80 -13.55 0.18
CA LEU A 95 13.49 -14.16 -1.13
C LEU A 95 14.73 -14.75 -1.81
N GLU A 96 15.85 -14.04 -1.77
CA GLU A 96 17.13 -14.54 -2.31
C GLU A 96 17.62 -15.78 -1.54
N ALA A 97 17.45 -15.79 -0.21
CA ALA A 97 17.74 -16.95 0.62
C ALA A 97 16.83 -18.14 0.31
N ALA A 98 15.58 -17.89 -0.12
CA ALA A 98 14.66 -18.89 -0.63
C ALA A 98 14.95 -19.33 -2.09
N GLY A 99 15.99 -18.79 -2.73
CA GLY A 99 16.37 -19.11 -4.11
C GLY A 99 15.55 -18.39 -5.18
N ILE A 100 14.77 -17.37 -4.80
CA ILE A 100 13.95 -16.58 -5.72
C ILE A 100 14.79 -15.43 -6.29
N VAL A 101 14.96 -15.41 -7.60
CA VAL A 101 15.75 -14.38 -8.28
C VAL A 101 14.82 -13.27 -8.79
N VAL A 102 14.92 -12.11 -8.14
CA VAL A 102 14.23 -10.89 -8.61
C VAL A 102 15.07 -10.25 -9.71
N GLY A 103 14.62 -10.38 -10.97
CA GLY A 103 15.30 -9.77 -12.12
C GLY A 103 15.23 -8.24 -12.15
N GLY A 104 15.90 -7.64 -13.13
CA GLY A 104 15.94 -6.19 -13.35
C GLY A 104 17.30 -5.56 -13.02
N SER A 105 17.51 -4.32 -13.49
CA SER A 105 18.72 -3.54 -13.17
C SER A 105 18.78 -3.14 -11.70
N ASP A 106 17.61 -2.88 -11.09
CA ASP A 106 17.44 -2.67 -9.65
C ASP A 106 16.40 -3.65 -9.10
N PRO A 107 16.84 -4.78 -8.51
CA PRO A 107 15.95 -5.78 -7.92
C PRO A 107 15.00 -5.22 -6.87
N ARG A 108 15.38 -4.16 -6.12
CA ARG A 108 14.53 -3.57 -5.09
C ARG A 108 13.36 -2.83 -5.71
N ASN A 109 13.62 -2.06 -6.77
CA ASN A 109 12.55 -1.36 -7.48
C ASN A 109 11.62 -2.35 -8.19
N THR A 110 12.18 -3.40 -8.80
CA THR A 110 11.38 -4.47 -9.42
C THR A 110 10.54 -5.22 -8.40
N LEU A 111 11.08 -5.52 -7.21
CA LEU A 111 10.34 -6.10 -6.09
C LEU A 111 9.15 -5.20 -5.70
N SER A 112 9.40 -3.91 -5.43
CA SER A 112 8.33 -2.96 -5.10
C SER A 112 7.24 -2.90 -6.16
N ALA A 113 7.60 -2.82 -7.44
CA ALA A 113 6.66 -2.74 -8.55
C ALA A 113 5.83 -4.02 -8.75
N ARG A 114 6.37 -5.19 -8.37
CA ARG A 114 5.61 -6.45 -8.36
C ARG A 114 4.66 -6.53 -7.18
N LEU A 115 5.13 -6.17 -5.97
CA LEU A 115 4.31 -6.21 -4.76
C LEU A 115 3.09 -5.30 -4.83
N THR A 116 3.19 -4.13 -5.48
CA THR A 116 2.05 -3.22 -5.66
C THR A 116 0.93 -3.79 -6.56
N ARG A 117 1.22 -4.85 -7.32
CA ARG A 117 0.23 -5.54 -8.16
C ARG A 117 -0.44 -6.72 -7.45
N MET A 118 0.07 -7.11 -6.27
CA MET A 118 -0.48 -8.21 -5.48
C MET A 118 -1.57 -7.67 -4.53
N PRO A 119 -2.85 -8.03 -4.72
CA PRO A 119 -3.95 -7.48 -3.90
C PRO A 119 -3.93 -7.94 -2.44
N GLN A 120 -3.21 -9.01 -2.12
CA GLN A 120 -3.09 -9.58 -0.77
C GLN A 120 -2.03 -8.87 0.09
N ILE A 121 -1.26 -7.94 -0.48
CA ILE A 121 -0.15 -7.28 0.21
C ILE A 121 -0.43 -5.78 0.30
N ILE A 122 -0.14 -5.20 1.45
CA ILE A 122 -0.22 -3.77 1.71
C ILE A 122 1.14 -3.22 2.16
N ASN A 123 1.44 -1.98 1.79
CA ASN A 123 2.60 -1.26 2.31
C ASN A 123 2.16 -0.37 3.47
N LEU A 124 2.55 -0.74 4.68
CA LEU A 124 2.33 0.03 5.90
C LEU A 124 3.40 1.11 6.00
N LYS A 125 2.97 2.39 5.91
CA LYS A 125 3.88 3.55 5.91
C LYS A 125 4.78 3.54 7.14
N GLY A 126 6.09 3.48 6.93
CA GLY A 126 7.09 3.46 7.99
C GLY A 126 7.40 2.07 8.58
N HIS A 127 6.65 1.03 8.20
CA HIS A 127 6.83 -0.34 8.70
C HIS A 127 7.26 -1.32 7.60
N GLY A 128 6.76 -1.17 6.37
CA GLY A 128 7.10 -2.03 5.23
C GLY A 128 5.90 -2.84 4.71
N TYR A 129 6.18 -3.98 4.07
CA TYR A 129 5.17 -4.82 3.43
C TYR A 129 4.56 -5.81 4.42
N TRP A 130 3.24 -5.98 4.33
CA TRP A 130 2.45 -6.83 5.22
C TRP A 130 1.29 -7.51 4.49
N LEU A 131 0.77 -8.60 5.05
CA LEU A 131 -0.42 -9.27 4.53
C LEU A 131 -1.68 -8.47 4.89
N LYS A 132 -2.52 -8.22 3.89
CA LYS A 132 -3.75 -7.44 4.02
C LYS A 132 -4.75 -8.06 5.00
N ASP A 133 -4.81 -9.39 5.07
CA ASP A 133 -5.77 -10.09 5.93
C ASP A 133 -5.32 -10.19 7.40
N ARG A 134 -4.11 -9.69 7.74
CA ARG A 134 -3.54 -9.80 9.08
C ARG A 134 -3.47 -8.44 9.77
N PRO A 135 -4.06 -8.27 10.97
CA PRO A 135 -3.94 -7.04 11.72
C PRO A 135 -2.50 -6.80 12.17
N TYR A 136 -2.12 -5.52 12.26
CA TYR A 136 -0.84 -5.05 12.79
C TYR A 136 -1.05 -3.75 13.56
N GLU A 137 -1.30 -3.90 14.87
CA GLU A 137 -1.61 -2.80 15.79
C GLU A 137 -0.57 -1.67 15.83
N PRO A 138 0.75 -1.90 15.75
CA PRO A 138 1.73 -0.81 15.80
C PRO A 138 1.59 0.21 14.67
N ALA A 139 1.00 -0.18 13.54
CA ALA A 139 0.69 0.70 12.41
C ALA A 139 -0.78 1.15 12.39
N MET A 140 -1.55 0.84 13.44
CA MET A 140 -3.00 1.06 13.49
C MET A 140 -3.73 0.37 12.32
N TYR A 141 -3.25 -0.80 11.89
CA TYR A 141 -3.85 -1.54 10.79
C TYR A 141 -4.67 -2.72 11.33
N PHE A 142 -5.98 -2.74 11.08
CA PHE A 142 -6.88 -3.76 11.64
C PHE A 142 -7.22 -4.89 10.65
N GLY A 143 -6.61 -4.92 9.46
CA GLY A 143 -6.79 -5.95 8.45
C GLY A 143 -7.69 -5.51 7.28
N ALA A 144 -8.19 -6.47 6.51
CA ALA A 144 -8.94 -6.21 5.28
C ALA A 144 -10.28 -5.49 5.51
N ASP A 145 -10.89 -5.66 6.69
CA ASP A 145 -12.14 -5.00 7.07
C ASP A 145 -11.99 -3.49 7.29
N ASP A 146 -10.79 -3.02 7.62
CA ASP A 146 -10.51 -1.60 7.89
C ASP A 146 -10.67 -0.74 6.63
N LEU A 147 -10.36 -1.31 5.45
CA LEU A 147 -10.40 -0.61 4.16
C LEU A 147 -11.81 -0.47 3.56
N LEU A 148 -12.83 -1.06 4.16
CA LEU A 148 -14.23 -0.90 3.73
C LEU A 148 -14.89 0.34 4.34
N THR A 149 -14.22 1.02 5.28
CA THR A 149 -14.82 2.10 6.07
C THR A 149 -14.69 3.48 5.41
N GLU A 150 -13.86 3.65 4.38
CA GLU A 150 -13.85 4.84 3.52
C GLU A 150 -14.81 4.73 2.33
N ARG A 151 -15.80 3.83 2.39
CA ARG A 151 -16.97 3.96 1.54
C ARG A 151 -17.71 5.20 2.03
N GLU A 152 -17.33 6.35 1.45
CA GLU A 152 -18.00 7.64 1.59
C GLU A 152 -19.49 7.36 1.70
N PRO A 153 -20.16 7.76 2.80
CA PRO A 153 -21.58 7.46 2.97
C PRO A 153 -22.26 7.96 1.72
N GLU A 154 -22.76 7.03 0.88
CA GLU A 154 -23.31 7.43 -0.41
C GLU A 154 -24.29 8.54 -0.12
N PRO A 155 -24.11 9.75 -0.72
CA PRO A 155 -24.98 10.87 -0.43
C PRO A 155 -26.39 10.32 -0.58
N PRO A 156 -27.27 10.53 0.41
CA PRO A 156 -28.59 9.92 0.43
C PRO A 156 -29.16 10.15 -0.97
N VAL A 157 -29.36 9.05 -1.70
CA VAL A 157 -29.96 9.11 -3.03
C VAL A 157 -31.28 9.81 -2.82
N MET A 158 -31.29 11.11 -3.07
CA MET A 158 -32.49 11.89 -3.20
C MET A 158 -33.14 11.26 -4.41
N SER A 159 -34.03 10.31 -4.13
CA SER A 159 -34.92 9.72 -5.11
C SER A 159 -35.69 10.86 -5.73
N LEU A 160 -35.12 11.50 -6.76
CA LEU A 160 -35.89 12.30 -7.69
C LEU A 160 -36.94 11.32 -8.19
N GLY A 161 -38.19 11.57 -7.80
CA GLY A 161 -39.34 10.79 -8.21
C GLY A 161 -39.50 10.87 -9.72
N ILE A 162 -38.71 10.07 -10.43
CA ILE A 162 -39.01 9.65 -11.78
C ILE A 162 -40.19 8.72 -11.61
N ALA A 163 -41.38 9.26 -11.92
CA ALA A 163 -42.61 8.50 -11.95
C ALA A 163 -42.39 7.24 -12.80
N PRO A 164 -42.79 6.05 -12.32
CA PRO A 164 -42.72 4.85 -13.12
C PRO A 164 -43.66 5.02 -14.31
N ASP A 165 -43.08 5.12 -15.51
CA ASP A 165 -43.82 4.93 -16.76
C ASP A 165 -44.16 3.44 -16.85
N GLU A 166 -45.44 3.12 -16.71
CA GLU A 166 -45.98 1.77 -16.75
C GLU A 166 -45.77 1.17 -18.14
N THR A 167 -44.70 0.39 -18.31
CA THR A 167 -44.60 -0.56 -19.42
C THR A 167 -44.94 -1.95 -18.91
N PRO A 168 -46.07 -2.54 -19.33
CA PRO A 168 -46.42 -3.90 -18.99
C PRO A 168 -45.71 -4.88 -19.92
N GLY A 169 -45.14 -5.93 -19.34
CA GLY A 169 -44.97 -7.20 -20.03
C GLY A 169 -43.52 -7.56 -20.35
N THR A 170 -42.99 -8.53 -19.62
CA THR A 170 -42.92 -9.92 -20.10
C THR A 170 -42.25 -10.74 -19.01
N SER A 171 -43.07 -11.56 -18.34
CA SER A 171 -42.62 -12.64 -17.48
C SER A 171 -41.77 -13.60 -18.30
N GLN A 172 -40.49 -13.73 -17.97
CA GLN A 172 -39.69 -14.87 -18.38
C GLN A 172 -39.10 -15.50 -17.13
N GLY A 173 -39.64 -16.68 -16.80
CA GLY A 173 -39.19 -17.48 -15.67
C GLY A 173 -37.74 -17.88 -15.85
N VAL A 174 -36.95 -17.70 -14.80
CA VAL A 174 -35.65 -18.35 -14.66
C VAL A 174 -35.76 -19.28 -13.47
N GLU A 175 -35.62 -20.56 -13.80
CA GLU A 175 -35.71 -21.70 -12.91
C GLU A 175 -34.75 -21.57 -11.73
N GLN A 176 -35.26 -21.93 -10.56
CA GLN A 176 -34.48 -22.15 -9.35
C GLN A 176 -33.53 -23.33 -9.57
N GLY A 177 -32.31 -23.03 -10.00
CA GLY A 177 -31.19 -23.96 -9.96
C GLY A 177 -30.76 -24.18 -8.51
N SER A 178 -31.26 -25.26 -7.90
CA SER A 178 -30.81 -25.79 -6.62
C SER A 178 -29.31 -26.09 -6.70
N ASN A 179 -28.48 -25.31 -6.00
CA ASN A 179 -27.03 -25.52 -5.94
C ASN A 179 -26.73 -26.60 -4.87
N PRO A 180 -26.25 -27.80 -5.22
CA PRO A 180 -26.01 -28.90 -4.28
C PRO A 180 -24.76 -28.70 -3.40
N ILE A 181 -24.00 -27.62 -3.59
CA ILE A 181 -22.71 -27.41 -2.91
C ILE A 181 -22.90 -27.02 -1.43
N THR A 182 -24.06 -26.53 -1.03
CA THR A 182 -24.32 -26.11 0.36
C THR A 182 -24.59 -27.27 1.33
N ALA A 183 -24.82 -28.50 0.84
CA ALA A 183 -25.09 -29.66 1.70
C ALA A 183 -23.80 -30.29 2.26
N ALA A 184 -22.70 -30.33 1.48
CA ALA A 184 -21.47 -31.00 1.90
C ALA A 184 -20.66 -30.23 2.94
N PHE A 185 -20.84 -28.91 3.05
CA PHE A 185 -20.07 -28.09 4.00
C PHE A 185 -20.65 -28.13 5.42
N ARG A 186 -21.94 -28.46 5.59
CA ARG A 186 -22.56 -28.58 6.92
C ARG A 186 -22.17 -29.88 7.63
N GLU A 187 -21.94 -30.97 6.89
CA GLU A 187 -21.53 -32.26 7.47
C GLU A 187 -20.06 -32.30 7.94
N PHE A 188 -19.21 -31.39 7.43
CA PHE A 188 -17.80 -31.32 7.84
C PHE A 188 -17.59 -30.58 9.17
N LEU A 189 -18.47 -29.64 9.53
CA LEU A 189 -18.35 -28.86 10.77
C LEU A 189 -18.84 -29.62 12.01
N GLU A 190 -19.69 -30.63 11.86
CA GLU A 190 -20.26 -31.38 12.99
C GLU A 190 -19.36 -32.53 13.48
N LYS A 191 -18.27 -32.85 12.76
CA LYS A 191 -17.42 -34.02 13.05
C LYS A 191 -16.11 -33.69 13.78
N ARG A 192 -15.93 -32.45 14.24
CA ARG A 192 -14.65 -31.97 14.77
C ARG A 192 -14.61 -31.78 16.29
N ASP A 193 -15.71 -32.04 17.00
CA ASP A 193 -15.78 -31.87 18.47
C ASP A 193 -15.57 -33.16 19.28
N ASP A 194 -15.41 -34.34 18.65
CA ASP A 194 -15.36 -35.63 19.36
C ASP A 194 -13.95 -36.22 19.60
N ASP A 195 -12.87 -35.64 19.06
CA ASP A 195 -11.54 -36.30 19.06
C ASP A 195 -10.49 -35.74 20.06
N ASP A 196 -10.87 -34.82 20.97
CA ASP A 196 -9.94 -34.24 21.98
C ASP A 196 -10.32 -34.57 23.44
N LEU A 197 -10.67 -35.83 23.71
CA LEU A 197 -10.76 -36.37 25.08
C LEU A 197 -10.10 -37.76 25.16
N LEU A 198 -8.77 -37.80 25.17
CA LEU A 198 -7.98 -38.93 25.69
C LEU A 198 -6.58 -38.49 26.15
#